data_AF-A0A3D0HFV4-F1
#
_entry.id   AF-A0A3D0HFV4-F1
#
_cell.length_a   1.000
_cell.length_b   1.000
_cell.length_c   1.000
_cell.angle_alpha   90.00
_cell.angle_beta   90.00
_cell.angle_gamma   90.00
#
_symmetry.space_group_name_H-M   'P 1'
#
loop_
_entity.id
_entity.type
_entity.pdbx_description
1 polymer ?
#
loop_
_entity_poly.entity_id
_entity_poly.type
_entity_poly.pdbx_seq_one_letter_code
_entity_poly.pdbx_strand_id
1 'polypeptide(L)'
;MSRSVISVAVVSVLLTALPAQVSAAVGVSVSKTAKLTDLEVVSIRLANVPAGQGVYVSQCFKPTLAQRAATGLVCNGSVTETGTMIWATTDGQRGSQSANGELVLMMRSRFTKVDANGASKTYDCGASNCSLFIYRDHRGITDTALDTIVPLKFLPSQTVAVAKLGMKRDGASYKVGNSVSISASKLKTSKGKAVIVSSDETRAICTTTGTTSFTIKFRKPGKCQVTLFAEGSAKFDQMIEVLTYIVK
;
A
#
# COMPACT_ATOMS: atom_id res chain seq x y z
N MET A 1 5.31 66.54 -63.63
CA MET A 1 6.35 66.13 -62.66
C MET A 1 5.72 65.98 -61.30
N SER A 2 6.23 65.01 -60.53
CA SER A 2 5.93 64.65 -59.12
C SER A 2 4.76 63.70 -58.86
N ARG A 3 5.09 62.41 -58.72
CA ARG A 3 4.28 61.37 -58.06
C ARG A 3 4.75 61.28 -56.60
N SER A 4 3.88 61.60 -55.65
CA SER A 4 4.13 61.35 -54.22
C SER A 4 3.92 59.87 -53.91
N VAL A 5 4.93 59.22 -53.34
CA VAL A 5 4.87 57.85 -52.83
C VAL A 5 4.74 57.92 -51.31
N ILE A 6 3.64 57.38 -50.78
CA ILE A 6 3.42 57.20 -49.34
C ILE A 6 3.99 55.83 -48.97
N SER A 7 5.05 55.82 -48.16
CA SER A 7 5.64 54.60 -47.60
C SER A 7 4.92 54.24 -46.29
N VAL A 8 4.10 53.19 -46.30
CA VAL A 8 3.53 52.59 -45.10
C VAL A 8 4.50 51.51 -44.60
N ALA A 9 5.11 51.74 -43.44
CA ALA A 9 5.96 50.76 -42.78
C ALA A 9 5.08 49.69 -42.09
N VAL A 10 5.08 48.47 -42.64
CA VAL A 10 4.43 47.31 -42.03
C VAL A 10 5.39 46.69 -41.01
N VAL A 11 5.13 46.89 -39.72
CA VAL A 11 5.84 46.22 -38.62
C VAL A 11 5.30 44.80 -38.51
N SER A 12 6.04 43.81 -39.04
CA SER A 12 5.74 42.39 -38.83
C SER A 12 6.22 41.95 -37.45
N VAL A 13 5.30 41.77 -36.51
CA VAL A 13 5.58 41.14 -35.21
C VAL A 13 5.68 39.63 -35.44
N LEU A 14 6.90 39.08 -35.44
CA LEU A 14 7.10 37.64 -35.39
C LEU A 14 6.68 37.12 -34.00
N LEU A 15 5.49 36.51 -33.92
CA LEU A 15 5.15 35.61 -32.81
C LEU A 15 5.98 34.33 -32.99
N THR A 16 7.04 34.17 -32.20
CA THR A 16 7.70 32.88 -32.05
C THR A 16 6.78 31.95 -31.25
N ALA A 17 6.04 31.10 -31.95
CA ALA A 17 5.32 30.00 -31.32
C ALA A 17 6.35 29.01 -30.74
N LEU A 18 6.65 29.16 -29.44
CA LEU A 18 7.38 28.13 -28.71
C LEU A 18 6.52 26.85 -28.74
N PRO A 19 7.10 25.67 -29.02
CA PRO A 19 6.36 24.43 -28.88
C PRO A 19 5.92 24.31 -27.42
N ALA A 20 4.62 24.32 -27.17
CA ALA A 20 4.07 23.94 -25.89
C ALA A 20 4.55 22.51 -25.63
N GLN A 21 5.47 22.35 -24.68
CA GLN A 21 5.90 21.04 -24.23
C GLN A 21 4.70 20.41 -23.54
N VAL A 22 3.92 19.64 -24.28
CA VAL A 22 2.89 18.77 -23.73
C VAL A 22 3.62 17.79 -22.83
N SER A 23 3.66 18.11 -21.53
CA SER A 23 4.22 17.20 -20.55
C SER A 23 3.35 15.95 -20.53
N ALA A 24 3.95 14.81 -20.86
CA ALA A 24 3.27 13.53 -20.74
C ALA A 24 3.11 13.16 -19.26
N ALA A 25 2.18 12.26 -18.96
CA ALA A 25 2.01 11.71 -17.63
C ALA A 25 3.34 11.19 -17.06
N VAL A 26 3.52 11.33 -15.75
CA VAL A 26 4.74 10.86 -15.06
C VAL A 26 4.83 9.34 -15.21
N GLY A 27 5.99 8.85 -15.65
CA GLY A 27 6.28 7.43 -15.64
C GLY A 27 6.50 6.96 -14.20
N VAL A 28 5.84 5.88 -13.79
CA VAL A 28 5.94 5.38 -12.40
C VAL A 28 6.21 3.88 -12.41
N SER A 29 7.27 3.48 -11.72
CA SER A 29 7.56 2.10 -11.39
C SER A 29 7.46 1.90 -9.88
N VAL A 30 6.82 0.82 -9.45
CA VAL A 30 6.59 0.50 -8.04
C VAL A 30 7.01 -0.94 -7.80
N SER A 31 7.74 -1.21 -6.72
CA SER A 31 8.23 -2.56 -6.41
C SER A 31 7.10 -3.59 -6.26
N LYS A 32 5.92 -3.15 -5.80
CA LYS A 32 4.72 -3.99 -5.65
C LYS A 32 3.44 -3.16 -5.68
N THR A 33 2.44 -3.63 -6.40
CA THR A 33 1.11 -2.97 -6.50
C THR A 33 -0.06 -3.89 -6.15
N ALA A 34 0.20 -5.18 -5.94
CA ALA A 34 -0.82 -6.16 -5.62
C ALA A 34 -0.37 -7.10 -4.51
N LYS A 35 -1.34 -7.67 -3.78
CA LYS A 35 -1.09 -8.45 -2.55
C LYS A 35 -0.32 -7.63 -1.51
N LEU A 36 -0.62 -6.34 -1.44
CA LEU A 36 -0.03 -5.44 -0.46
C LEU A 36 -0.57 -5.78 0.92
N THR A 37 0.32 -5.83 1.92
CA THR A 37 -0.05 -5.95 3.33
C THR A 37 -0.10 -4.58 3.99
N ASP A 38 -0.79 -4.47 5.12
CA ASP A 38 -0.72 -3.24 5.92
C ASP A 38 0.73 -2.98 6.37
N LEU A 39 1.13 -1.71 6.40
CA LEU A 39 2.49 -1.25 6.76
C LEU A 39 3.60 -1.70 5.80
N GLU A 40 3.28 -2.32 4.66
CA GLU A 40 4.28 -2.70 3.67
C GLU A 40 4.95 -1.46 3.06
N VAL A 41 6.28 -1.43 3.02
CA VAL A 41 7.03 -0.34 2.38
C VAL A 41 7.29 -0.70 0.92
N VAL A 42 6.88 0.18 0.01
CA VAL A 42 7.14 0.03 -1.42
C VAL A 42 8.19 1.04 -1.89
N SER A 43 9.08 0.60 -2.79
CA SER A 43 10.00 1.49 -3.51
C SER A 43 9.30 2.01 -4.77
N ILE A 44 9.50 3.29 -5.06
CA ILE A 44 8.88 4.01 -6.16
C ILE A 44 9.99 4.72 -6.95
N ARG A 45 9.96 4.59 -8.27
CA ARG A 45 10.81 5.37 -9.19
C ARG A 45 9.95 6.17 -10.13
N LEU A 46 10.28 7.45 -10.26
CA LEU A 46 9.61 8.37 -11.17
C LEU A 46 10.45 8.54 -12.44
N ALA A 47 9.77 8.79 -13.55
CA ALA A 47 10.36 9.16 -14.83
C ALA A 47 9.53 10.30 -15.43
N ASN A 48 10.16 11.11 -16.29
CA ASN A 48 9.50 12.22 -16.99
C ASN A 48 8.92 13.30 -16.07
N VAL A 49 9.46 13.48 -14.85
CA VAL A 49 9.20 14.71 -14.10
C VAL A 49 10.02 15.83 -14.75
N PRO A 50 9.41 16.93 -15.22
CA PRO A 50 10.17 17.99 -15.89
C PRO A 50 11.23 18.62 -14.98
N ALA A 51 12.28 19.16 -15.58
CA ALA A 51 13.34 19.86 -14.86
C ALA A 51 12.80 21.12 -14.16
N GLY A 52 13.30 21.41 -12.95
CA GLY A 52 12.86 22.57 -12.16
C GLY A 52 11.50 22.40 -11.46
N GLN A 53 11.00 21.18 -11.38
CA GLN A 53 9.59 20.90 -11.21
C GLN A 53 9.42 19.71 -10.23
N GLY A 54 8.37 19.67 -9.40
CA GLY A 54 8.15 18.60 -8.42
C GLY A 54 6.72 18.08 -8.31
N VAL A 55 6.56 16.81 -7.97
CA VAL A 55 5.28 16.10 -7.80
C VAL A 55 5.00 15.77 -6.34
N TYR A 56 3.73 15.61 -6.00
CA TYR A 56 3.33 14.82 -4.83
C TYR A 56 3.13 13.36 -5.21
N VAL A 57 3.53 12.45 -4.33
CA VAL A 57 3.24 11.01 -4.41
C VAL A 57 2.50 10.61 -3.15
N SER A 58 1.24 10.20 -3.30
CA SER A 58 0.35 9.90 -2.16
C SER A 58 -0.46 8.64 -2.42
N GLN A 59 -0.74 7.89 -1.36
CA GLN A 59 -1.76 6.84 -1.42
C GLN A 59 -3.15 7.47 -1.29
N CYS A 60 -4.01 7.33 -2.31
CA CYS A 60 -5.33 7.97 -2.35
C CYS A 60 -6.45 6.97 -2.58
N PHE A 61 -7.63 7.29 -2.01
CA PHE A 61 -8.87 6.53 -2.16
C PHE A 61 -9.64 7.03 -3.38
N LYS A 62 -9.78 6.15 -4.39
CA LYS A 62 -10.47 6.36 -5.66
C LYS A 62 -10.14 7.72 -6.29
N PRO A 63 -8.85 8.05 -6.49
CA PRO A 63 -8.49 9.28 -7.16
C PRO A 63 -8.98 9.28 -8.61
N THR A 64 -9.27 10.46 -9.11
CA THR A 64 -9.52 10.72 -10.53
C THR A 64 -8.48 11.71 -11.04
N LEU A 65 -8.19 11.66 -12.34
CA LEU A 65 -7.30 12.67 -12.95
C LEU A 65 -7.91 14.07 -12.74
N ALA A 66 -7.05 15.08 -12.63
CA ALA A 66 -7.37 16.46 -12.27
C ALA A 66 -7.91 16.68 -10.85
N GLN A 67 -8.11 15.63 -10.05
CA GLN A 67 -8.61 15.79 -8.69
C GLN A 67 -7.51 16.36 -7.77
N ARG A 68 -7.89 17.30 -6.90
CA ARG A 68 -7.03 17.94 -5.90
C ARG A 68 -7.71 17.98 -4.55
N ALA A 69 -6.98 18.34 -3.50
CA ALA A 69 -7.56 18.45 -2.15
C ALA A 69 -8.79 19.36 -2.13
N ALA A 70 -8.73 20.51 -2.81
CA ALA A 70 -9.85 21.45 -2.93
C ALA A 70 -11.08 20.88 -3.65
N THR A 71 -10.91 19.85 -4.47
CA THR A 71 -12.00 19.18 -5.21
C THR A 71 -12.32 17.79 -4.65
N GLY A 72 -11.92 17.52 -3.40
CA GLY A 72 -12.28 16.30 -2.68
C GLY A 72 -11.34 15.11 -2.88
N LEU A 73 -10.08 15.32 -3.30
CA LEU A 73 -9.07 14.26 -3.30
C LEU A 73 -8.84 13.75 -1.86
N VAL A 74 -9.03 12.44 -1.66
CA VAL A 74 -8.87 11.79 -0.35
C VAL A 74 -7.62 10.94 -0.35
N CYS A 75 -6.57 11.41 0.32
CA CYS A 75 -5.33 10.65 0.49
C CYS A 75 -5.01 10.33 1.94
N ASN A 76 -4.29 9.23 2.14
CA ASN A 76 -3.60 8.90 3.37
C ASN A 76 -2.54 9.98 3.61
N GLY A 77 -2.61 10.63 4.75
CA GLY A 77 -1.70 11.72 5.08
C GLY A 77 -2.07 13.10 4.54
N SER A 78 -1.12 14.00 4.75
CA SER A 78 -1.16 15.41 4.35
C SER A 78 0.28 15.96 4.25
N VAL A 79 0.44 17.18 3.71
CA VAL A 79 1.75 17.89 3.70
C VAL A 79 2.35 18.07 5.10
N THR A 80 1.54 18.00 6.16
CA THR A 80 1.97 18.15 7.54
C THR A 80 2.33 16.82 8.23
N GLU A 81 2.04 15.68 7.59
CA GLU A 81 2.25 14.35 8.16
C GLU A 81 3.47 13.66 7.50
N THR A 82 4.61 13.70 8.18
CA THR A 82 5.85 13.07 7.71
C THR A 82 5.64 11.57 7.43
N GLY A 83 6.08 11.11 6.26
CA GLY A 83 6.10 9.67 5.90
C GLY A 83 4.81 9.11 5.32
N THR A 84 3.76 9.91 5.16
CA THR A 84 2.46 9.49 4.60
C THR A 84 2.21 10.02 3.18
N MET A 85 2.98 11.03 2.79
CA MET A 85 3.06 11.58 1.44
C MET A 85 4.51 12.00 1.15
N ILE A 86 4.91 11.94 -0.11
CA ILE A 86 6.21 12.43 -0.57
C ILE A 86 6.01 13.65 -1.44
N TRP A 87 6.83 14.67 -1.23
CA TRP A 87 7.07 15.73 -2.20
C TRP A 87 8.43 15.46 -2.87
N ALA A 88 8.43 15.21 -4.17
CA ALA A 88 9.63 14.87 -4.93
C ALA A 88 9.92 15.93 -6.00
N THR A 89 11.13 16.48 -6.03
CA THR A 89 11.52 17.54 -6.97
C THR A 89 12.76 17.19 -7.78
N THR A 90 12.88 17.75 -8.98
CA THR A 90 14.09 17.61 -9.82
C THR A 90 15.16 18.65 -9.50
N ASP A 91 14.83 19.72 -8.78
CA ASP A 91 15.71 20.84 -8.42
C ASP A 91 16.17 20.85 -6.95
N GLY A 92 15.84 19.82 -6.18
CA GLY A 92 16.37 19.63 -4.82
C GLY A 92 15.85 20.65 -3.81
N GLN A 93 14.60 21.09 -3.94
CA GLN A 93 13.99 22.04 -3.01
C GLN A 93 14.08 21.55 -1.56
N ARG A 94 14.29 22.48 -0.64
CA ARG A 94 14.39 22.17 0.80
C ARG A 94 13.13 21.46 1.29
N GLY A 95 13.31 20.30 1.91
CA GLY A 95 12.21 19.48 2.43
C GLY A 95 11.58 18.54 1.41
N SER A 96 12.01 18.58 0.15
CA SER A 96 11.65 17.59 -0.86
C SER A 96 12.65 16.43 -0.90
N GLN A 97 12.19 15.31 -1.45
CA GLN A 97 13.05 14.21 -1.86
C GLN A 97 13.44 14.39 -3.35
N SER A 98 14.52 13.75 -3.80
CA SER A 98 14.91 13.79 -5.21
C SER A 98 13.95 12.98 -6.07
N ALA A 99 13.33 13.60 -7.08
CA ALA A 99 12.49 12.92 -8.06
C ALA A 99 13.28 11.95 -8.97
N ASN A 100 14.60 12.11 -9.03
CA ASN A 100 15.50 11.22 -9.79
C ASN A 100 16.02 10.05 -8.92
N GLY A 101 15.72 10.06 -7.62
CA GLY A 101 16.11 9.03 -6.68
C GLY A 101 15.05 7.93 -6.53
N GLU A 102 15.40 6.91 -5.75
CA GLU A 102 14.41 5.96 -5.25
C GLU A 102 13.65 6.58 -4.09
N LEU A 103 12.32 6.55 -4.17
CA LEU A 103 11.41 7.02 -3.13
C LEU A 103 10.83 5.81 -2.40
N VAL A 104 10.52 5.95 -1.11
CA VAL A 104 9.86 4.89 -0.33
C VAL A 104 8.62 5.41 0.36
N LEU A 105 7.53 4.66 0.28
CA LEU A 105 6.27 5.00 0.93
C LEU A 105 5.70 3.78 1.64
N MET A 106 5.25 3.98 2.88
CA MET A 106 4.57 2.94 3.66
C MET A 106 3.09 2.88 3.26
N MET A 107 2.67 1.71 2.84
CA MET A 107 1.31 1.42 2.39
C MET A 107 0.40 1.10 3.57
N ARG A 108 -0.84 1.56 3.50
CA ARG A 108 -1.87 1.27 4.51
C ARG A 108 -3.08 0.60 3.88
N SER A 109 -3.50 -0.54 4.40
CA SER A 109 -4.70 -1.25 3.95
C SER A 109 -5.99 -0.45 4.19
N ARG A 110 -5.94 0.51 5.12
CA ARG A 110 -6.97 1.50 5.40
C ARG A 110 -6.34 2.74 6.04
N PHE A 111 -6.99 3.89 5.92
CA PHE A 111 -6.59 5.10 6.63
C PHE A 111 -7.80 5.92 7.07
N THR A 112 -7.64 6.70 8.13
CA THR A 112 -8.71 7.54 8.68
C THR A 112 -8.39 8.99 8.39
N LYS A 113 -9.38 9.76 7.94
CA LYS A 113 -9.30 11.23 7.90
C LYS A 113 -10.29 11.82 8.89
N VAL A 114 -9.90 12.93 9.48
CA VAL A 114 -10.75 13.78 10.30
C VAL A 114 -11.09 15.02 9.47
N ASP A 115 -12.36 15.36 9.36
CA ASP A 115 -12.78 16.58 8.68
C ASP A 115 -12.65 17.83 9.58
N ALA A 116 -12.95 19.01 9.04
CA ALA A 116 -12.88 20.27 9.77
C ALA A 116 -13.82 20.35 11.00
N ASN A 117 -14.85 19.50 11.05
CA ASN A 117 -15.81 19.42 12.15
C ASN A 117 -15.43 18.34 13.18
N GLY A 118 -14.26 17.71 13.03
CA GLY A 118 -13.80 16.64 13.92
C GLY A 118 -14.41 15.27 13.63
N ALA A 119 -15.21 15.12 12.56
CA ALA A 119 -15.78 13.83 12.23
C ALA A 119 -14.72 12.93 11.57
N SER A 120 -14.56 11.73 12.13
CA SER A 120 -13.61 10.74 11.62
C SER A 120 -14.27 9.80 10.63
N LYS A 121 -13.64 9.59 9.48
CA LYS A 121 -14.05 8.61 8.48
C LYS A 121 -12.88 7.73 8.08
N THR A 122 -13.08 6.41 8.16
CA THR A 122 -12.12 5.40 7.70
C THR A 122 -12.39 5.02 6.25
N TYR A 123 -11.31 4.90 5.47
CA TYR A 123 -11.30 4.54 4.06
C TYR A 123 -10.54 3.22 3.91
N ASP A 124 -11.26 2.16 3.53
CA ASP A 124 -10.68 0.83 3.29
C ASP A 124 -10.22 0.68 1.83
N CYS A 125 -8.93 0.43 1.63
CA CYS A 125 -8.35 0.32 0.30
C CYS A 125 -8.81 -0.92 -0.45
N GLY A 126 -8.84 -2.08 0.23
CA GLY A 126 -9.23 -3.34 -0.37
C GLY A 126 -8.57 -3.61 -1.73
N ALA A 127 -9.28 -4.37 -2.58
CA ALA A 127 -8.72 -4.84 -3.85
C ALA A 127 -8.70 -3.78 -4.96
N SER A 128 -9.37 -2.63 -4.78
CA SER A 128 -9.58 -1.68 -5.89
C SER A 128 -9.88 -0.24 -5.49
N ASN A 129 -9.95 0.10 -4.19
CA ASN A 129 -10.34 1.46 -3.81
C ASN A 129 -9.14 2.40 -3.65
N CYS A 130 -7.90 1.92 -3.56
CA CYS A 130 -6.73 2.78 -3.41
C CYS A 130 -5.80 2.75 -4.62
N SER A 131 -5.05 3.82 -4.79
CA SER A 131 -4.01 3.96 -5.81
C SER A 131 -2.89 4.85 -5.25
N LEU A 132 -1.68 4.71 -5.77
CA LEU A 132 -0.74 5.83 -5.71
C LEU A 132 -1.21 6.86 -6.73
N PHE A 133 -1.35 8.10 -6.29
CA PHE A 133 -1.64 9.22 -7.15
C PHE A 133 -0.43 10.15 -7.16
N ILE A 134 0.08 10.38 -8.36
CA ILE A 134 1.19 11.28 -8.63
C ILE A 134 0.59 12.47 -9.34
N TYR A 135 0.81 13.67 -8.82
CA TYR A 135 0.23 14.88 -9.37
C TYR A 135 1.15 16.07 -9.12
N ARG A 136 0.91 17.17 -9.83
CA ARG A 136 1.73 18.38 -9.72
C ARG A 136 1.78 18.91 -8.28
N ASP A 137 2.96 19.34 -7.84
CA ASP A 137 3.11 19.92 -6.51
C ASP A 137 2.44 21.31 -6.43
N HIS A 138 2.51 21.92 -5.24
CA HIS A 138 1.95 23.24 -4.96
C HIS A 138 2.46 24.35 -5.91
N ARG A 139 3.60 24.17 -6.59
CA ARG A 139 4.17 25.18 -7.51
C ARG A 139 3.45 25.22 -8.85
N GLY A 140 2.65 24.20 -9.17
CA GLY A 140 1.89 24.08 -10.41
C GLY A 140 0.60 23.30 -10.23
N ILE A 141 -0.06 23.41 -9.08
CA ILE A 141 -1.14 22.50 -8.65
C ILE A 141 -2.31 22.37 -9.64
N THR A 142 -2.51 23.35 -10.52
CA THR A 142 -3.53 23.35 -11.58
C THR A 142 -3.12 22.59 -12.84
N ASP A 143 -1.84 22.27 -13.01
CA ASP A 143 -1.36 21.43 -14.11
C ASP A 143 -1.72 19.97 -13.80
N THR A 144 -2.50 19.37 -14.71
CA THR A 144 -2.97 17.98 -14.60
C THR A 144 -2.28 17.08 -15.61
N ALA A 145 -1.36 17.61 -16.43
CA ALA A 145 -0.69 16.85 -17.48
C ALA A 145 0.21 15.74 -16.90
N LEU A 146 0.67 15.94 -15.66
CA LEU A 146 1.50 14.98 -14.92
C LEU A 146 0.72 13.99 -14.05
N ASP A 147 -0.61 14.05 -14.07
CA ASP A 147 -1.42 13.18 -13.23
C ASP A 147 -1.26 11.70 -13.65
N THR A 148 -0.80 10.87 -12.71
CA THR A 148 -0.64 9.43 -12.92
C THR A 148 -1.29 8.67 -11.77
N ILE A 149 -2.14 7.70 -12.10
CA ILE A 149 -2.80 6.79 -11.15
C ILE A 149 -2.19 5.40 -11.29
N VAL A 150 -1.64 4.88 -10.20
CA VAL A 150 -1.15 3.49 -10.12
C VAL A 150 -2.03 2.69 -9.16
N PRO A 151 -2.85 1.74 -9.66
CA PRO A 151 -3.76 0.96 -8.82
C PRO A 151 -3.04 0.14 -7.75
N LEU A 152 -3.55 0.16 -6.52
CA LEU A 152 -3.07 -0.66 -5.41
C LEU A 152 -4.11 -1.71 -5.03
N LYS A 153 -3.67 -2.94 -4.78
CA LYS A 153 -4.55 -4.04 -4.33
C LYS A 153 -4.08 -4.61 -3.00
N PHE A 154 -4.86 -4.32 -1.97
CA PHE A 154 -4.79 -4.96 -0.66
C PHE A 154 -5.82 -6.08 -0.64
N LEU A 155 -5.33 -7.32 -0.59
CA LEU A 155 -6.26 -8.44 -0.54
C LEU A 155 -6.84 -8.54 0.87
N PRO A 156 -8.13 -8.89 1.01
CA PRO A 156 -8.71 -9.10 2.32
C PRO A 156 -7.96 -10.21 3.06
N SER A 157 -7.55 -9.92 4.29
CA SER A 157 -6.93 -10.89 5.18
C SER A 157 -7.91 -12.02 5.51
N GLN A 158 -7.35 -13.18 5.77
CA GLN A 158 -8.08 -14.35 6.24
C GLN A 158 -7.72 -14.57 7.71
N THR A 159 -8.62 -15.17 8.48
CA THR A 159 -8.43 -15.42 9.91
C THR A 159 -8.90 -16.81 10.27
N VAL A 160 -8.43 -17.34 11.40
CA VAL A 160 -8.92 -18.60 11.96
C VAL A 160 -9.46 -18.35 13.35
N ALA A 161 -10.62 -18.94 13.66
CA ALA A 161 -11.17 -18.88 15.00
C ALA A 161 -10.52 -19.99 15.85
N VAL A 162 -9.38 -19.70 16.47
CA VAL A 162 -8.57 -20.66 17.26
C VAL A 162 -9.40 -21.46 18.26
N ALA A 163 -10.32 -20.79 18.98
CA ALA A 163 -11.21 -21.45 19.93
C ALA A 163 -12.12 -22.52 19.27
N LYS A 164 -12.56 -22.30 18.03
CA LYS A 164 -13.38 -23.27 17.28
C LYS A 164 -12.58 -24.49 16.83
N LEU A 165 -11.25 -24.38 16.78
CA LEU A 165 -10.36 -25.52 16.54
C LEU A 165 -10.16 -26.40 17.78
N GLY A 166 -10.69 -26.02 18.94
CA GLY A 166 -10.44 -26.72 20.21
C GLY A 166 -9.07 -26.40 20.82
N MET A 167 -8.38 -25.39 20.28
CA MET A 167 -7.13 -24.89 20.80
C MET A 167 -7.39 -23.81 21.86
N LYS A 168 -6.56 -23.78 22.91
CA LYS A 168 -6.54 -22.68 23.88
C LYS A 168 -6.06 -21.38 23.22
N ARG A 169 -6.44 -20.25 23.83
CA ARG A 169 -5.94 -18.91 23.47
C ARG A 169 -4.41 -18.86 23.51
N ASP A 170 -3.85 -17.94 22.74
CA ASP A 170 -2.42 -17.63 22.78
C ASP A 170 -1.94 -17.31 24.21
N GLY A 171 -0.72 -17.73 24.55
CA GLY A 171 -0.11 -17.64 25.87
C GLY A 171 -0.61 -18.66 26.91
N ALA A 172 -1.61 -19.48 26.58
CA ALA A 172 -2.15 -20.47 27.52
C ALA A 172 -1.20 -21.65 27.76
N SER A 173 -1.44 -22.40 28.84
CA SER A 173 -0.62 -23.57 29.18
C SER A 173 -1.24 -24.91 28.75
N TYR A 174 -0.39 -25.85 28.34
CA TYR A 174 -0.71 -27.28 28.20
C TYR A 174 0.15 -28.12 29.14
N LYS A 175 -0.36 -29.28 29.55
CA LYS A 175 0.43 -30.25 30.30
C LYS A 175 1.33 -31.05 29.37
N VAL A 176 2.53 -31.41 29.80
CA VAL A 176 3.37 -32.40 29.11
C VAL A 176 2.57 -33.70 28.93
N GLY A 177 2.68 -34.31 27.75
CA GLY A 177 1.94 -35.51 27.37
C GLY A 177 0.56 -35.25 26.77
N ASN A 178 -0.01 -34.04 26.93
CA ASN A 178 -1.28 -33.71 26.31
C ASN A 178 -1.16 -33.61 24.78
N SER A 179 -2.31 -33.73 24.12
CA SER A 179 -2.43 -33.46 22.69
C SER A 179 -3.71 -32.70 22.37
N VAL A 180 -3.70 -32.02 21.23
CA VAL A 180 -4.89 -31.43 20.61
C VAL A 180 -5.00 -32.00 19.21
N SER A 181 -6.16 -32.57 18.89
CA SER A 181 -6.46 -33.10 17.56
C SER A 181 -7.51 -32.24 16.89
N ILE A 182 -7.24 -31.84 15.65
CA ILE A 182 -8.06 -30.91 14.87
C ILE A 182 -8.46 -31.62 13.59
N SER A 183 -9.76 -31.79 13.37
CA SER A 183 -10.31 -32.41 12.17
C SER A 183 -10.13 -31.52 10.94
N ALA A 184 -9.86 -32.12 9.78
CA ALA A 184 -9.73 -31.44 8.49
C ALA A 184 -10.90 -30.48 8.16
N SER A 185 -12.13 -30.85 8.52
CA SER A 185 -13.32 -30.02 8.27
C SER A 185 -13.29 -28.67 8.98
N LYS A 186 -12.57 -28.57 10.12
CA LYS A 186 -12.46 -27.36 10.93
C LYS A 186 -11.25 -26.49 10.56
N LEU A 187 -10.24 -27.06 9.89
CA LEU A 187 -9.02 -26.37 9.47
C LEU A 187 -9.25 -25.52 8.22
N LYS A 188 -10.12 -24.53 8.38
CA LYS A 188 -10.46 -23.57 7.34
C LYS A 188 -10.43 -22.16 7.89
N THR A 189 -9.93 -21.23 7.08
CA THR A 189 -10.02 -19.80 7.39
C THR A 189 -11.47 -19.31 7.34
N SER A 190 -11.70 -18.09 7.81
CA SER A 190 -12.95 -17.33 7.63
C SER A 190 -13.36 -17.14 6.16
N LYS A 191 -12.45 -17.43 5.22
CA LYS A 191 -12.68 -17.42 3.76
C LYS A 191 -12.68 -18.82 3.14
N GLY A 192 -12.73 -19.87 3.96
CA GLY A 192 -12.85 -21.26 3.53
C GLY A 192 -11.57 -21.88 2.98
N LYS A 193 -10.42 -21.23 3.11
CA LYS A 193 -9.13 -21.77 2.67
C LYS A 193 -8.58 -22.77 3.67
N ALA A 194 -7.97 -23.84 3.19
CA ALA A 194 -7.36 -24.85 4.04
C ALA A 194 -6.24 -24.25 4.88
N VAL A 195 -6.13 -24.68 6.14
CA VAL A 195 -5.12 -24.24 7.10
C VAL A 195 -4.14 -25.36 7.35
N ILE A 196 -2.86 -25.06 7.20
CA ILE A 196 -1.72 -25.92 7.53
C ILE A 196 -1.26 -25.55 8.94
N VAL A 197 -0.93 -26.55 9.76
CA VAL A 197 -0.47 -26.36 11.14
C VAL A 197 0.95 -26.90 11.29
N SER A 198 1.90 -26.06 11.66
CA SER A 198 3.29 -26.47 11.89
C SER A 198 3.79 -26.04 13.28
N SER A 199 4.83 -26.71 13.77
CA SER A 199 5.51 -26.33 15.01
C SER A 199 7.04 -26.44 14.84
N ASP A 200 7.51 -26.14 13.63
CA ASP A 200 8.87 -26.46 13.19
C ASP A 200 9.94 -25.79 14.05
N GLU A 201 9.71 -24.53 14.44
CA GLU A 201 10.61 -23.73 15.28
C GLU A 201 10.79 -24.30 16.68
N THR A 202 9.81 -25.06 17.19
CA THR A 202 9.81 -25.60 18.56
C THR A 202 9.54 -27.10 18.61
N ARG A 203 9.95 -27.82 17.55
CA ARG A 203 9.73 -29.27 17.38
C ARG A 203 10.18 -30.13 18.58
N ALA A 204 11.19 -29.66 19.31
CA ALA A 204 11.70 -30.33 20.52
C ALA A 204 10.70 -30.29 21.70
N ILE A 205 9.87 -29.24 21.76
CA ILE A 205 8.88 -28.98 22.82
C ILE A 205 7.52 -29.54 22.41
N CYS A 206 7.09 -29.33 21.17
CA CYS A 206 5.85 -29.85 20.63
C CYS A 206 5.98 -30.25 19.16
N THR A 207 5.17 -31.20 18.71
CA THR A 207 5.21 -31.69 17.32
C THR A 207 3.82 -31.65 16.71
N THR A 208 3.71 -31.18 15.48
CA THR A 208 2.53 -31.36 14.63
C THR A 208 2.69 -32.60 13.75
N THR A 209 1.59 -33.32 13.52
CA THR A 209 1.55 -34.47 12.59
C THR A 209 0.25 -34.44 11.81
N GLY A 210 0.30 -34.93 10.56
CA GLY A 210 -0.83 -34.97 9.63
C GLY A 210 -0.76 -33.90 8.54
N THR A 211 -1.53 -34.08 7.47
CA THR A 211 -1.59 -33.18 6.30
C THR A 211 -2.98 -32.57 6.10
N THR A 212 -4.03 -33.29 6.49
CA THR A 212 -5.44 -32.87 6.37
C THR A 212 -6.10 -32.72 7.73
N SER A 213 -5.92 -33.68 8.64
CA SER A 213 -6.21 -33.51 10.08
C SER A 213 -4.90 -33.44 10.83
N PHE A 214 -4.83 -32.59 11.86
CA PHE A 214 -3.59 -32.35 12.59
C PHE A 214 -3.71 -32.78 14.04
N THR A 215 -2.64 -33.36 14.57
CA THR A 215 -2.45 -33.54 16.01
C THR A 215 -1.22 -32.78 16.46
N ILE A 216 -1.40 -31.89 17.44
CA ILE A 216 -0.32 -31.22 18.16
C ILE A 216 -0.05 -32.04 19.42
N LYS A 217 1.17 -32.54 19.60
CA LYS A 217 1.61 -33.25 20.81
C LYS A 217 2.56 -32.37 21.61
N PHE A 218 2.29 -32.16 22.89
CA PHE A 218 3.14 -31.39 23.80
C PHE A 218 4.07 -32.33 24.56
N ARG A 219 5.37 -32.33 24.22
CA ARG A 219 6.30 -33.40 24.56
C ARG A 219 7.22 -33.09 25.74
N LYS A 220 7.63 -31.83 25.88
CA LYS A 220 8.59 -31.40 26.91
C LYS A 220 8.17 -30.05 27.49
N PRO A 221 8.55 -29.73 28.73
CA PRO A 221 8.37 -28.38 29.27
C PRO A 221 9.08 -27.34 28.42
N GLY A 222 8.47 -26.17 28.22
CA GLY A 222 9.04 -25.08 27.43
C GLY A 222 8.00 -24.28 26.66
N LYS A 223 8.48 -23.37 25.79
CA LYS A 223 7.62 -22.62 24.87
C LYS A 223 7.40 -23.44 23.60
N CYS A 224 6.14 -23.68 23.27
CA CYS A 224 5.72 -24.31 22.02
C CYS A 224 5.10 -23.24 21.12
N GLN A 225 5.70 -22.98 19.97
CA GLN A 225 5.16 -22.13 18.92
C GLN A 225 4.48 -23.01 17.87
N VAL A 226 3.22 -22.70 17.59
CA VAL A 226 2.39 -23.34 16.57
C VAL A 226 2.00 -22.29 15.55
N THR A 227 2.38 -22.50 14.29
CA THR A 227 2.05 -21.64 13.18
C THR A 227 0.86 -22.20 12.44
N LEU A 228 -0.18 -21.39 12.30
CA LEU A 228 -1.32 -21.63 11.42
C LEU A 228 -1.09 -20.84 10.13
N PHE A 229 -1.03 -21.55 9.02
CA PHE A 229 -0.79 -20.96 7.70
C PHE A 229 -1.94 -21.26 6.75
N ALA A 230 -2.37 -20.28 5.97
CA ALA A 230 -3.23 -20.52 4.82
C ALA A 230 -2.69 -19.75 3.62
N GLU A 231 -2.63 -20.43 2.47
CA GLU A 231 -2.17 -19.79 1.24
C GLU A 231 -3.04 -18.60 0.85
N GLY A 232 -2.37 -17.55 0.37
CA GLY A 232 -3.02 -16.46 -0.34
C GLY A 232 -3.55 -16.92 -1.69
N SER A 233 -4.36 -16.09 -2.31
CA SER A 233 -4.85 -16.31 -3.69
C SER A 233 -4.93 -14.98 -4.43
N ALA A 234 -5.50 -14.97 -5.64
CA ALA A 234 -5.84 -13.72 -6.32
C ALA A 234 -6.91 -12.89 -5.56
N LYS A 235 -7.65 -13.52 -4.63
CA LYS A 235 -8.81 -12.92 -3.93
C LYS A 235 -8.57 -12.63 -2.45
N PHE A 236 -7.58 -13.26 -1.84
CA PHE A 236 -7.33 -13.21 -0.40
C PHE A 236 -5.84 -13.14 -0.12
N ASP A 237 -5.45 -12.40 0.90
CA ASP A 237 -4.08 -12.38 1.37
C ASP A 237 -3.71 -13.72 2.01
N GLN A 238 -2.43 -14.04 2.10
CA GLN A 238 -2.00 -15.18 2.91
C GLN A 238 -2.33 -14.94 4.39
N MET A 239 -2.54 -16.03 5.12
CA MET A 239 -2.70 -15.98 6.56
C MET A 239 -1.49 -16.62 7.22
N ILE A 240 -0.89 -15.91 8.17
CA ILE A 240 0.11 -16.45 9.09
C ILE A 240 -0.33 -16.03 10.49
N GLU A 241 -0.64 -16.99 11.34
CA GLU A 241 -0.98 -16.76 12.75
C GLU A 241 -0.08 -17.66 13.61
N VAL A 242 0.71 -17.05 14.49
CA VAL A 242 1.63 -17.76 15.38
C VAL A 242 1.07 -17.76 16.79
N LEU A 243 0.86 -18.94 17.35
CA LEU A 243 0.36 -19.15 18.71
C LEU A 243 1.48 -19.70 19.58
N THR A 244 1.70 -19.07 20.72
CA THR A 244 2.71 -19.46 21.70
C THR A 244 2.05 -20.09 22.92
N TYR A 245 2.40 -21.33 23.22
CA TYR A 245 1.92 -22.06 24.39
C TYR A 245 3.02 -22.35 25.39
N ILE A 246 2.66 -22.36 26.67
CA ILE A 246 3.55 -22.76 27.76
C ILE A 246 3.28 -24.24 28.10
N VAL A 247 4.24 -25.11 27.80
CA VAL A 247 4.15 -26.52 28.17
C VAL A 247 4.80 -26.71 29.54
N LYS A 248 4.06 -27.34 30.47
CA LYS A 248 4.52 -27.60 31.84
C LYS A 248 4.07 -28.96 32.36
#